data_AF-A0A7V2MR18-F1
#
_entry.id   AF-A0A7V2MR18-F1
#
_cell.length_a   1.000
_cell.length_b   1.000
_cell.length_c   1.000
_cell.angle_alpha   90.00
_cell.angle_beta   90.00
_cell.angle_gamma   90.00
#
_symmetry.space_group_name_H-M   'P 1'
#
loop_
_entity.id
_entity.type
_entity.pdbx_description
1 polymer ?
#
loop_
_entity_poly.entity_id
_entity_poly.type
_entity_poly.pdbx_seq_one_letter_code
_entity_poly.pdbx_strand_id
1 'polypeptide(L)' 'MTQMEFAKKNKITPEMEYVAKSEGIDVKKLMELLKNGEVVIPANK' A
#
# COMPACT_ATOMS: atom_id res chain seq x y z
N MET A 1 -11.68 7.26 -0.67
CA MET A 1 -10.39 7.12 -1.37
C MET A 1 -9.67 5.93 -0.78
N THR A 2 -9.25 4.98 -1.60
CA THR A 2 -8.70 3.68 -1.14
C THR A 2 -7.17 3.63 -1.27
N GLN A 3 -6.54 2.70 -0.55
CA GLN A 3 -5.10 2.46 -0.65
C GLN A 3 -4.69 2.03 -2.08
N MET A 4 -5.57 1.31 -2.79
CA MET A 4 -5.35 0.96 -4.20
C MET A 4 -5.31 2.19 -5.13
N GLU A 5 -6.20 3.17 -4.91
CA GLU A 5 -6.19 4.41 -5.71
C GLU A 5 -4.92 5.23 -5.50
N PHE A 6 -4.40 5.27 -4.26
CA PHE A 6 -3.12 5.90 -3.96
C PHE A 6 -1.95 5.16 -4.63
N ALA A 7 -1.96 3.83 -4.57
CA ALA A 7 -0.95 2.99 -5.21
C ALA A 7 -0.91 3.22 -6.73
N LYS A 8 -2.07 3.22 -7.41
CA LYS A 8 -2.16 3.52 -8.87
C LYS A 8 -1.65 4.91 -9.23
N LYS A 9 -1.68 5.87 -8.30
CA LYS A 9 -1.13 7.23 -8.46
C LYS A 9 0.35 7.35 -8.06
N ASN A 10 1.03 6.23 -7.78
CA ASN A 10 2.40 6.21 -7.24
C ASN A 10 2.57 7.03 -5.95
N LYS A 11 1.50 7.11 -5.14
CA LYS A 11 1.51 7.85 -3.87
C LYS A 11 1.62 6.87 -2.72
N ILE A 12 2.72 6.97 -1.98
CA ILE A 12 2.91 6.25 -0.72
C ILE A 12 2.07 6.92 0.37
N THR A 13 1.39 6.11 1.17
CA THR A 13 0.58 6.54 2.31
C THR A 13 1.24 6.13 3.63
N PRO A 14 0.92 6.80 4.74
CA PRO A 14 1.43 6.39 6.06
C PRO A 14 1.04 4.96 6.44
N GLU A 15 -0.15 4.49 6.00
CA GLU A 15 -0.58 3.12 6.26
C GLU A 15 0.25 2.10 5.47
N MET A 16 0.64 2.42 4.22
CA MET A 16 1.58 1.58 3.46
C MET A 16 2.95 1.52 4.14
N GLU A 17 3.49 2.64 4.64
CA GLU A 17 4.77 2.65 5.36
C GLU A 17 4.71 1.84 6.66
N TYR A 18 3.61 1.97 7.41
CA TYR A 18 3.40 1.20 8.63
C TYR A 18 3.39 -0.31 8.36
N VAL A 19 2.58 -0.75 7.39
CA VAL A 19 2.49 -2.17 7.01
C VAL A 19 3.82 -2.66 6.43
N ALA A 20 4.46 -1.87 5.58
CA ALA A 20 5.76 -2.20 5.01
C ALA A 20 6.82 -2.45 6.10
N LYS A 21 6.86 -1.57 7.11
CA LYS A 21 7.77 -1.72 8.25
C LYS A 21 7.41 -2.90 9.13
N SER A 22 6.13 -3.13 9.39
CA SER A 22 5.63 -4.24 10.22
C SER A 22 5.97 -5.59 9.60
N GLU A 23 5.76 -5.72 8.29
CA GLU A 23 5.99 -6.95 7.53
C GLU A 23 7.45 -7.08 7.04
N GLY A 24 8.30 -6.08 7.30
CA GLY A 24 9.69 -6.06 6.83
C GLY A 24 9.83 -6.08 5.30
N ILE A 25 8.84 -5.58 4.58
CA ILE A 25 8.81 -5.51 3.12
C ILE A 25 9.12 -4.08 2.64
N ASP A 26 9.76 -3.96 1.49
CA ASP A 26 9.94 -2.65 0.85
C ASP A 26 8.59 -2.02 0.50
N VAL A 27 8.41 -0.74 0.86
CA VAL A 27 7.14 -0.03 0.65
C VAL A 27 6.78 0.13 -0.83
N LYS A 28 7.76 0.20 -1.73
CA LYS A 28 7.50 0.25 -3.17
C LYS A 28 7.04 -1.11 -3.68
N LYS A 29 7.64 -2.20 -3.17
CA LYS A 29 7.16 -3.56 -3.47
C LYS A 29 5.71 -3.75 -3.00
N LEU A 30 5.38 -3.31 -1.78
CA LEU A 30 4.01 -3.35 -1.27
C LEU A 30 3.04 -2.53 -2.14
N MET A 31 3.46 -1.34 -2.60
CA MET A 31 2.67 -0.50 -3.51
C MET A 31 2.43 -1.17 -4.87
N GLU A 32 3.41 -1.85 -5.46
CA GLU A 32 3.22 -2.59 -6.71
C GLU A 32 2.21 -3.73 -6.55
N LEU A 33 2.28 -4.48 -5.45
CA LEU A 33 1.31 -5.54 -5.14
C LEU A 33 -0.11 -4.97 -4.97
N LEU A 34 -0.23 -3.79 -4.36
CA LEU A 34 -1.49 -3.05 -4.26
C LEU A 34 -2.01 -2.60 -5.63
N LYS A 35 -1.14 -2.16 -6.54
CA LYS A 35 -1.54 -1.81 -7.92
C LYS A 35 -2.06 -3.02 -8.68
N ASN A 36 -1.38 -4.15 -8.54
CA ASN A 36 -1.73 -5.42 -9.17
C ASN A 36 -3.00 -6.05 -8.59
N GLY A 37 -3.44 -5.60 -7.41
CA GLY A 37 -4.59 -6.16 -6.70
C GLY A 37 -4.28 -7.49 -6.01
N GLU A 38 -3.00 -7.82 -5.84
CA GLU A 38 -2.55 -9.03 -5.14
C GLU A 38 -2.62 -8.86 -3.61
N VAL A 39 -2.51 -7.63 -3.14
CA VAL A 39 -2.56 -7.27 -1.71
C VAL A 39 -3.56 -6.13 -1.50
N VAL A 40 -4.23 -6.13 -0.36
CA VAL A 40 -5.11 -5.05 0.09
C VAL A 40 -4.75 -4.61 1.50
N ILE A 41 -4.79 -3.31 1.75
CA ILE A 41 -4.70 -2.75 3.10
C ILE A 41 -6.09 -2.20 3.47
N PRO A 42 -6.86 -2.90 4.31
CA PRO A 42 -8.14 -2.38 4.78
C PRO A 42 -7.89 -1.23 5.75
N ALA A 43 -8.12 -0.02 5.27
CA ALA A 43 -8.02 1.21 6.05
C ALA A 43 -9.32 2.00 5.86
N ASN A 44 -10.37 1.59 6.57
CA ASN A 44 -11.60 2.36 6.58
C ASN A 44 -11.35 3.70 7.29
N LYS A 45 -11.95 4.77 6.78
CA LYS A 45 -11.96 6.07 7.43
C LYS A 45 -13.25 6.27 8.21
#